data_AF-A0A0N9VDX0-F1
#
_entry.id   AF-A0A0N9VDX0-F1
#
_cell.length_a   1.000
_cell.length_b   1.000
_cell.length_c   1.000
_cell.angle_alpha   90.00
_cell.angle_beta   90.00
_cell.angle_gamma   90.00
#
_symmetry.space_group_name_H-M   'P 1'
#
loop_
_entity.id
_entity.type
_entity.pdbx_description
1 polymer ?
#
loop_
_entity_poly.entity_id
_entity_poly.type
_entity_poly.pdbx_seq_one_letter_code
_entity_poly.pdbx_strand_id
1 'polypeptide(L)'
;MAYPFFSLSKSHRTRPIDFELGSVSIRVEAVPDHGMATIWDADILIWAASQIVEARDAGLRTSRLMAATPYEILTFTGRGTSLRDYQRLKAALDRLQSTTVATSIRQRASGRRHRFSWINEWHERTDANGRPDGIEMIVPDWFYSAVLDDALILTIDRAYFDLTGGLDRWLYRLVRKHGGRQKNGWRFDFRHLYQKSGSLSPFKRFAFELRDIIRRQPLPGYTLFTEVETGGRMLLAFEPSPSCGKPVDGLVLSGTRTIVPSGTGGSCYREPKRLLSSSNKSENRALNLESNTESNFEERRRDVEKLIAKAGAALKSGVRKGKLTHANSGTIARATTPELPLGKLGERR
;
A
#
# COMPACT_ATOMS: atom_id res chain seq x y z
N MET A 1 6.13 -4.58 -2.15
CA MET A 1 6.29 -3.84 -0.88
C MET A 1 7.55 -4.32 -0.16
N ALA A 2 8.45 -3.44 0.25
CA ALA A 2 9.77 -3.81 0.82
C ALA A 2 9.93 -3.42 2.30
N TYR A 3 8.86 -2.94 2.92
CA TYR A 3 8.82 -2.48 4.30
C TYR A 3 7.90 -3.38 5.13
N PRO A 4 8.08 -3.45 6.46
CA PRO A 4 7.35 -4.38 7.33
C PRO A 4 5.95 -3.85 7.68
N PHE A 5 5.05 -3.86 6.69
CA PHE A 5 3.65 -3.46 6.89
C PHE A 5 2.75 -4.56 7.46
N PHE A 6 3.21 -5.80 7.42
CA PHE A 6 2.43 -6.98 7.78
C PHE A 6 3.23 -7.84 8.76
N SER A 7 2.53 -8.57 9.63
CA SER A 7 3.14 -9.64 10.42
C SER A 7 3.65 -10.75 9.50
N LEU A 8 4.88 -11.22 9.74
CA LEU A 8 5.46 -12.38 9.04
C LEU A 8 5.07 -13.72 9.69
N SER A 9 4.36 -13.69 10.83
CA SER A 9 3.83 -14.88 11.51
C SER A 9 2.33 -15.00 11.33
N LYS A 10 1.82 -16.24 11.31
CA LYS A 10 0.38 -16.55 11.35
C LYS A 10 -0.23 -16.41 12.75
N SER A 11 0.61 -16.27 13.78
CA SER A 11 0.18 -16.12 15.16
C SER A 11 -0.53 -14.77 15.36
N HIS A 12 -1.55 -14.78 16.23
CA HIS A 12 -2.23 -13.56 16.67
C HIS A 12 -1.23 -12.58 17.25
N ARG A 13 -1.11 -11.40 16.65
CA ARG A 13 -0.16 -10.37 17.05
C ARG A 13 -0.89 -9.07 17.32
N THR A 14 -0.78 -8.58 18.55
CA THR A 14 -1.28 -7.26 18.96
C THR A 14 -0.14 -6.27 19.21
N ARG A 15 1.07 -6.78 19.49
CA ARG A 15 2.27 -5.96 19.66
C ARG A 15 2.57 -5.19 18.36
N PRO A 16 2.68 -3.85 18.40
CA PRO A 16 2.96 -3.04 17.22
C PRO A 16 4.24 -3.47 16.48
N ILE A 17 4.31 -3.12 15.19
CA ILE A 17 5.58 -3.08 14.46
C ILE A 17 6.04 -1.63 14.52
N ASP A 18 7.14 -1.37 15.21
CA ASP A 18 7.85 -0.08 15.15
C ASP A 18 9.11 -0.28 14.31
N PHE A 19 9.16 0.37 13.15
CA PHE A 19 10.26 0.27 12.21
C PHE A 19 10.81 1.65 11.88
N GLU A 20 12.13 1.80 12.04
CA GLU A 20 12.87 3.00 11.66
C GLU A 20 14.10 2.62 10.86
N LEU A 21 14.26 3.24 9.68
CA LEU A 21 15.44 3.07 8.84
C LEU A 21 15.70 4.36 8.06
N GLY A 22 16.77 5.08 8.45
CA GLY A 22 17.09 6.39 7.89
C GLY A 22 15.97 7.40 8.14
N SER A 23 15.42 7.99 7.08
CA SER A 23 14.30 8.95 7.17
C SER A 23 12.91 8.31 7.15
N VAL A 24 12.83 6.98 7.08
CA VAL A 24 11.57 6.24 6.99
C VAL A 24 11.21 5.69 8.36
N SER A 25 10.05 6.08 8.85
CA SER A 25 9.41 5.47 10.02
C SER A 25 8.07 4.86 9.63
N ILE A 26 7.79 3.71 10.22
CA ILE A 26 6.56 2.95 10.02
C ILE A 26 6.15 2.41 11.38
N ARG A 27 4.89 2.64 11.74
CA ARG A 27 4.25 2.04 12.90
C ARG A 27 2.99 1.33 12.45
N VAL A 28 2.89 0.03 12.75
CA VAL A 28 1.71 -0.78 12.45
C VAL A 28 1.07 -1.20 13.75
N GLU A 29 -0.21 -0.85 13.91
CA GLU A 29 -1.02 -1.08 15.10
C GLU A 29 -2.19 -1.99 14.75
N ALA A 30 -2.60 -2.80 15.71
CA ALA A 30 -3.66 -3.79 15.55
C ALA A 30 -4.69 -3.66 16.66
N VAL A 31 -5.94 -3.96 16.34
CA VAL A 31 -7.00 -4.10 17.34
C VAL A 31 -6.86 -5.45 18.03
N PRO A 32 -6.98 -5.53 19.37
CA PRO A 32 -6.82 -6.78 20.12
C PRO A 32 -7.67 -7.96 19.63
N ASP A 33 -8.91 -7.70 19.22
CA ASP A 33 -9.89 -8.72 18.84
C ASP A 33 -9.51 -9.45 17.55
N HIS A 34 -9.07 -8.70 16.53
CA HIS A 34 -8.75 -9.26 15.21
C HIS A 34 -7.26 -9.58 15.04
N GLY A 35 -6.39 -8.85 15.74
CA GLY A 35 -4.94 -8.93 15.58
C GLY A 35 -4.44 -8.23 14.31
N MET A 36 -3.13 -8.24 14.11
CA MET A 36 -2.47 -7.55 13.02
C MET A 36 -2.61 -8.31 11.70
N ALA A 37 -2.86 -7.57 10.61
CA ALA A 37 -2.81 -8.08 9.26
C ALA A 37 -1.46 -8.77 9.00
N THR A 38 -1.56 -9.99 8.49
CA THR A 38 -0.44 -10.86 8.20
C THR A 38 -0.06 -10.77 6.73
N ILE A 39 1.13 -11.26 6.40
CA ILE A 39 1.61 -11.26 5.02
C ILE A 39 0.74 -12.09 4.07
N TRP A 40 -0.01 -13.06 4.60
CA TRP A 40 -0.99 -13.84 3.84
C TRP A 40 -2.26 -13.04 3.51
N ASP A 41 -2.65 -12.09 4.36
CA ASP A 41 -3.83 -11.25 4.12
C ASP A 41 -3.58 -10.30 2.93
N ALA A 42 -2.32 -9.93 2.69
CA ALA A 42 -1.91 -9.15 1.53
C ALA A 42 -2.21 -9.84 0.19
N ASP A 43 -2.47 -11.15 0.16
CA ASP A 43 -2.89 -11.88 -1.05
C ASP A 43 -4.23 -11.31 -1.59
N ILE A 44 -5.13 -10.84 -0.71
CA ILE A 44 -6.40 -10.17 -1.08
C ILE A 44 -6.13 -8.85 -1.79
N LEU A 45 -5.12 -8.09 -1.33
CA LEU A 45 -4.75 -6.83 -1.96
C LEU A 45 -4.10 -7.05 -3.34
N ILE A 46 -3.35 -8.14 -3.51
CA ILE A 46 -2.80 -8.54 -4.81
C ILE A 46 -3.95 -8.87 -5.77
N TRP A 47 -4.94 -9.64 -5.31
CA TRP A 47 -6.17 -9.90 -6.07
C TRP A 47 -6.88 -8.59 -6.45
N ALA A 48 -7.15 -7.71 -5.48
CA ALA A 48 -7.85 -6.46 -5.71
C ALA A 48 -7.15 -5.57 -6.74
N ALA A 49 -5.83 -5.41 -6.62
CA ALA A 49 -5.03 -4.68 -7.60
C ALA A 49 -5.11 -5.31 -8.99
N SER A 50 -5.07 -6.64 -9.07
CA SER A 50 -5.13 -7.37 -10.35
C SER A 50 -6.46 -7.13 -11.06
N GLN A 51 -7.58 -7.14 -10.34
CA GLN A 51 -8.91 -6.87 -10.90
C GLN A 51 -9.06 -5.43 -11.40
N ILE A 52 -8.51 -4.44 -10.67
CA ILE A 52 -8.54 -3.03 -11.10
C ILE A 52 -7.72 -2.84 -12.39
N VAL A 53 -6.52 -3.45 -12.46
CA VAL A 53 -5.66 -3.39 -13.66
C VAL A 53 -6.34 -4.07 -14.84
N GLU A 54 -6.88 -5.27 -14.64
CA GLU A 54 -7.57 -6.02 -15.69
C GLU A 54 -8.77 -5.26 -16.26
N ALA A 55 -9.61 -4.68 -15.40
CA ALA A 55 -10.74 -3.86 -15.83
C ALA A 55 -10.29 -2.61 -16.60
N ARG A 56 -9.24 -1.93 -16.12
CA ARG A 56 -8.65 -0.76 -16.82
C ARG A 56 -8.12 -1.14 -18.20
N ASP A 57 -7.34 -2.21 -18.28
CA ASP A 57 -6.70 -2.66 -19.52
C ASP A 57 -7.73 -3.15 -20.54
N ALA A 58 -8.88 -3.65 -20.07
CA ALA A 58 -10.06 -3.96 -20.88
C ALA A 58 -10.89 -2.72 -21.28
N GLY A 59 -10.49 -1.52 -20.88
CA GLY A 59 -11.22 -0.27 -21.16
C GLY A 59 -12.52 -0.10 -20.38
N LEU A 60 -12.72 -0.88 -19.31
CA LEU A 60 -13.89 -0.79 -18.44
C LEU A 60 -13.71 0.35 -17.43
N ARG A 61 -14.82 0.89 -16.92
CA ARG A 61 -14.78 1.84 -15.80
C ARG A 61 -14.41 1.09 -14.53
N THR A 62 -13.32 1.53 -13.91
CA THR A 62 -12.86 1.02 -12.61
C THR A 62 -13.52 1.77 -11.45
N SER A 63 -13.58 1.12 -10.28
CA SER A 63 -14.15 1.69 -9.05
C SER A 63 -13.35 1.22 -7.84
N ARG A 64 -13.43 2.00 -6.75
CA ARG A 64 -12.94 1.60 -5.42
C ARG A 64 -13.86 0.59 -4.73
N LEU A 65 -15.13 0.59 -5.10
CA LEU A 65 -16.10 -0.41 -4.64
C LEU A 65 -15.92 -1.67 -5.49
N MET A 66 -15.62 -2.78 -4.83
CA MET A 66 -15.38 -4.08 -5.43
C MET A 66 -16.37 -5.08 -4.87
N ALA A 67 -16.98 -5.89 -5.74
CA ALA A 67 -17.84 -6.99 -5.37
C ALA A 67 -17.29 -8.28 -5.96
N ALA A 68 -17.24 -9.35 -5.16
CA ALA A 68 -16.78 -10.66 -5.59
C ALA A 68 -17.34 -11.77 -4.70
N THR A 69 -17.37 -12.98 -5.22
CA THR A 69 -17.64 -14.17 -4.41
C THR A 69 -16.39 -14.58 -3.61
N PRO A 70 -16.55 -15.18 -2.41
CA PRO A 70 -15.43 -15.79 -1.70
C PRO A 70 -14.65 -16.79 -2.56
N TYR A 71 -15.36 -17.53 -3.41
CA TYR A 71 -14.81 -18.52 -4.33
C TYR A 71 -13.80 -17.91 -5.31
N GLU A 72 -14.12 -16.77 -5.91
CA GLU A 72 -13.23 -16.06 -6.85
C GLU A 72 -11.94 -15.62 -6.18
N ILE A 73 -12.04 -15.00 -4.99
CA ILE A 73 -10.87 -14.51 -4.24
C ILE A 73 -9.97 -15.69 -3.84
N LEU A 74 -10.55 -16.78 -3.30
CA LEU A 74 -9.79 -17.93 -2.82
C LEU A 74 -9.15 -18.70 -3.97
N THR A 75 -9.88 -18.88 -5.08
CA THR A 75 -9.34 -19.57 -6.27
C THR A 75 -8.20 -18.77 -6.88
N PHE A 76 -8.32 -17.44 -6.97
CA PHE A 76 -7.24 -16.58 -7.46
C PHE A 76 -5.98 -16.66 -6.60
N THR A 77 -6.17 -16.65 -5.27
CA THR A 77 -5.06 -16.68 -4.30
C THR A 77 -4.54 -18.09 -3.98
N GLY A 78 -4.95 -19.11 -4.74
CA GLY A 78 -4.49 -20.49 -4.60
C GLY A 78 -4.88 -21.14 -3.26
N ARG A 79 -6.02 -20.73 -2.67
CA ARG A 79 -6.51 -21.25 -1.39
C ARG A 79 -7.63 -22.27 -1.61
N GLY A 80 -7.83 -23.12 -0.60
CA GLY A 80 -8.97 -24.03 -0.55
C GLY A 80 -10.29 -23.26 -0.47
N THR A 81 -11.37 -23.92 -0.88
CA THR A 81 -12.73 -23.35 -0.90
C THR A 81 -13.63 -24.01 0.15
N SER A 82 -13.03 -24.47 1.25
CA SER A 82 -13.77 -25.07 2.36
C SER A 82 -14.44 -23.99 3.22
N LEU A 83 -15.43 -24.37 4.04
CA LEU A 83 -16.04 -23.46 5.03
C LEU A 83 -14.99 -22.79 5.93
N ARG A 84 -13.94 -23.54 6.31
CA ARG A 84 -12.84 -23.04 7.12
C ARG A 84 -12.04 -21.96 6.39
N ASP A 85 -11.84 -22.12 5.08
CA ASP A 85 -11.13 -21.13 4.27
C ASP A 85 -11.96 -19.87 4.07
N TYR A 86 -13.29 -20.01 3.99
CA TYR A 86 -14.21 -18.88 3.91
C TYR A 86 -14.19 -18.08 5.23
N GLN A 87 -14.21 -18.75 6.38
CA GLN A 87 -14.06 -18.10 7.69
C GLN A 87 -12.70 -17.40 7.82
N ARG A 88 -11.63 -18.00 7.27
CA ARG A 88 -10.29 -17.37 7.26
C ARG A 88 -10.23 -16.14 6.36
N LEU A 89 -10.95 -16.14 5.24
CA LEU A 89 -11.07 -14.97 4.37
C LEU A 89 -11.76 -13.81 5.11
N LYS A 90 -12.87 -14.07 5.80
CA LYS A 90 -13.56 -13.08 6.63
C LYS A 90 -12.63 -12.49 7.69
N ALA A 91 -11.95 -13.36 8.44
CA ALA A 91 -10.99 -12.93 9.45
C ALA A 91 -9.80 -12.14 8.85
N ALA A 92 -9.42 -12.41 7.59
CA ALA A 92 -8.39 -11.65 6.88
C ALA A 92 -8.88 -10.25 6.50
N LEU A 93 -10.14 -10.12 6.04
CA LEU A 93 -10.76 -8.83 5.76
C LEU A 93 -10.89 -7.97 7.03
N ASP A 94 -11.32 -8.57 8.14
CA ASP A 94 -11.36 -7.91 9.46
C ASP A 94 -9.98 -7.38 9.89
N ARG A 95 -8.93 -8.21 9.73
CA ARG A 95 -7.55 -7.78 10.02
C ARG A 95 -7.08 -6.65 9.10
N LEU A 96 -7.41 -6.71 7.80
CA LEU A 96 -7.03 -5.66 6.84
C LEU A 96 -7.73 -4.33 7.10
N GLN A 97 -8.99 -4.38 7.55
CA GLN A 97 -9.77 -3.20 7.92
C GLN A 97 -9.28 -2.60 9.25
N SER A 98 -9.03 -3.44 10.25
CA SER A 98 -8.68 -2.99 11.61
C SER A 98 -7.19 -2.66 11.82
N THR A 99 -6.30 -3.12 10.95
CA THR A 99 -4.86 -2.80 11.04
C THR A 99 -4.59 -1.38 10.56
N THR A 100 -4.06 -0.54 11.44
CA THR A 100 -3.69 0.85 11.13
C THR A 100 -2.20 0.98 10.90
N VAL A 101 -1.81 1.61 9.79
CA VAL A 101 -0.43 1.90 9.43
C VAL A 101 -0.19 3.40 9.48
N ALA A 102 0.76 3.85 10.30
CA ALA A 102 1.29 5.21 10.29
C ALA A 102 2.68 5.22 9.62
N THR A 103 2.90 6.05 8.61
CA THR A 103 4.20 6.11 7.91
C THR A 103 4.62 7.52 7.47
N SER A 104 5.93 7.76 7.43
CA SER A 104 6.54 8.94 6.80
C SER A 104 6.82 8.77 5.29
N ILE A 105 6.52 7.60 4.71
CA ILE A 105 6.73 7.32 3.29
C ILE A 105 5.94 8.34 2.45
N ARG A 106 6.62 8.96 1.47
CA ARG A 106 6.12 10.01 0.56
C ARG A 106 5.80 11.37 1.18
N GLN A 107 5.90 11.54 2.51
CA GLN A 107 5.62 12.83 3.18
C GLN A 107 6.89 13.52 3.70
N ARG A 108 8.00 13.42 2.95
CA ARG A 108 9.32 13.95 3.36
C ARG A 108 9.35 15.46 3.61
N ALA A 109 8.45 16.23 2.99
CA ALA A 109 8.48 17.70 3.04
C ALA A 109 7.55 18.34 4.09
N SER A 110 6.51 17.64 4.57
CA SER A 110 5.46 18.25 5.39
C SER A 110 5.50 17.88 6.88
N GLY A 111 6.39 16.96 7.28
CA GLY A 111 6.45 16.45 8.67
C GLY A 111 5.20 15.69 9.12
N ARG A 112 4.18 15.57 8.27
CA ARG A 112 2.97 14.80 8.55
C ARG A 112 3.26 13.31 8.42
N ARG A 113 2.61 12.51 9.27
CA ARG A 113 2.58 11.05 9.17
C ARG A 113 1.25 10.68 8.52
N HIS A 114 1.28 9.95 7.42
CA HIS A 114 0.07 9.42 6.80
C HIS A 114 -0.40 8.21 7.61
N ARG A 115 -1.68 8.19 7.99
CA ARG A 115 -2.32 7.03 8.62
C ARG A 115 -3.33 6.42 7.66
N PHE A 116 -3.33 5.11 7.52
CA PHE A 116 -4.28 4.39 6.67
C PHE A 116 -4.54 2.97 7.17
N SER A 117 -5.68 2.41 6.78
CA SER A 117 -5.97 0.97 6.78
C SER A 117 -5.85 0.41 5.36
N TRP A 118 -5.80 -0.91 5.22
CA TRP A 118 -5.69 -1.57 3.91
C TRP A 118 -7.04 -1.70 3.19
N ILE A 119 -8.13 -1.79 3.98
CA ILE A 119 -9.51 -1.79 3.52
C ILE A 119 -10.26 -0.73 4.34
N ASN A 120 -11.10 0.06 3.69
CA ASN A 120 -11.93 1.04 4.40
C ASN A 120 -13.16 0.37 5.01
N GLU A 121 -13.82 -0.46 4.20
CA GLU A 121 -15.10 -1.09 4.53
C GLU A 121 -15.20 -2.42 3.80
N TRP A 122 -15.82 -3.41 4.43
CA TRP A 122 -16.23 -4.64 3.78
C TRP A 122 -17.50 -5.18 4.43
N HIS A 123 -18.38 -5.78 3.64
CA HIS A 123 -19.61 -6.42 4.10
C HIS A 123 -19.84 -7.73 3.38
N GLU A 124 -20.51 -8.65 4.06
CA GLU A 124 -21.10 -9.82 3.42
C GLU A 124 -22.39 -9.40 2.74
N ARG A 125 -22.51 -9.74 1.46
CA ARG A 125 -23.78 -9.65 0.77
C ARG A 125 -24.62 -10.87 1.09
N THR A 126 -25.90 -10.62 1.24
CA THR A 126 -26.89 -11.65 1.48
C THR A 126 -28.00 -11.49 0.44
N ASP A 127 -28.45 -12.59 -0.15
CA ASP A 127 -29.59 -12.59 -1.05
C ASP A 127 -30.90 -12.29 -0.30
N ALA A 128 -32.00 -12.12 -1.05
CA ALA A 128 -33.32 -11.88 -0.47
C ALA A 128 -33.82 -13.01 0.47
N ASN A 129 -33.19 -14.18 0.43
CA ASN A 129 -33.53 -15.35 1.23
C ASN A 129 -32.59 -15.54 2.44
N GLY A 130 -31.68 -14.60 2.70
CA GLY A 130 -30.74 -14.71 3.83
C GLY A 130 -29.49 -15.54 3.54
N ARG A 131 -29.22 -15.93 2.28
CA ARG A 131 -28.05 -16.72 1.89
C ARG A 131 -26.88 -15.83 1.48
N PRO A 132 -25.63 -16.16 1.86
CA PRO A 132 -24.46 -15.40 1.44
C PRO A 132 -24.35 -15.34 -0.10
N ASP A 133 -24.40 -14.13 -0.66
CA ASP A 133 -24.39 -13.81 -2.10
C ASP A 133 -23.05 -13.21 -2.56
N GLY A 134 -22.13 -12.94 -1.63
CA GLY A 134 -20.80 -12.44 -1.98
C GLY A 134 -20.19 -11.57 -0.90
N ILE A 135 -19.13 -10.86 -1.28
CA ILE A 135 -18.42 -9.89 -0.47
C ILE A 135 -18.37 -8.59 -1.26
N GLU A 136 -18.72 -7.49 -0.60
CA GLU A 136 -18.46 -6.15 -1.07
C GLU A 136 -17.35 -5.53 -0.21
N MET A 137 -16.42 -4.81 -0.85
CA MET A 137 -15.36 -4.10 -0.14
C MET A 137 -15.03 -2.78 -0.83
N ILE A 138 -14.60 -1.80 -0.03
CA ILE A 138 -14.13 -0.50 -0.50
C ILE A 138 -12.62 -0.41 -0.21
N VAL A 139 -11.82 -0.34 -1.27
CA VAL A 139 -10.39 -0.08 -1.14
C VAL A 139 -10.13 1.42 -0.90
N PRO A 140 -9.08 1.75 -0.13
CA PRO A 140 -8.70 3.14 0.11
C PRO A 140 -8.33 3.89 -1.17
N ASP A 141 -8.56 5.21 -1.18
CA ASP A 141 -8.22 6.07 -2.31
C ASP A 141 -6.73 6.03 -2.70
N TRP A 142 -5.84 6.05 -1.70
CA TRP A 142 -4.40 5.97 -1.94
C TRP A 142 -3.99 4.66 -2.62
N PHE A 143 -4.68 3.55 -2.32
CA PHE A 143 -4.41 2.23 -2.90
C PHE A 143 -4.87 2.20 -4.35
N TYR A 144 -6.10 2.64 -4.58
CA TYR A 144 -6.69 2.74 -5.91
C TYR A 144 -5.86 3.63 -6.84
N SER A 145 -5.52 4.84 -6.40
CA SER A 145 -4.66 5.76 -7.16
C SER A 145 -3.29 5.16 -7.44
N ALA A 146 -2.68 4.49 -6.45
CA ALA A 146 -1.38 3.83 -6.62
C ALA A 146 -1.41 2.67 -7.64
N VAL A 147 -2.56 2.00 -7.81
CA VAL A 147 -2.77 0.97 -8.82
C VAL A 147 -2.97 1.60 -10.20
N LEU A 148 -3.77 2.67 -10.32
CA LEU A 148 -4.02 3.31 -11.60
C LEU A 148 -2.79 4.02 -12.18
N ASP A 149 -1.96 4.62 -11.35
CA ASP A 149 -0.78 5.39 -11.79
C ASP A 149 0.37 4.52 -12.34
N ASP A 150 0.20 3.18 -12.42
CA ASP A 150 1.16 2.13 -12.86
C ASP A 150 2.54 2.13 -12.17
N ALA A 151 2.86 3.15 -11.38
CA ALA A 151 4.20 3.41 -10.88
C ALA A 151 4.68 2.40 -9.82
N LEU A 152 3.82 1.48 -9.39
CA LEU A 152 4.00 0.71 -8.15
C LEU A 152 3.56 -0.75 -8.23
N ILE A 153 2.94 -1.18 -9.32
CA ILE A 153 2.47 -2.56 -9.46
C ILE A 153 3.66 -3.42 -9.84
N LEU A 154 3.97 -4.37 -8.96
CA LEU A 154 4.94 -5.42 -9.28
C LEU A 154 4.15 -6.59 -9.85
N THR A 155 4.48 -7.03 -11.06
CA THR A 155 3.94 -8.28 -11.60
C THR A 155 4.39 -9.43 -10.71
N ILE A 156 3.44 -10.11 -10.07
CA ILE A 156 3.69 -11.25 -9.18
C ILE A 156 3.50 -12.54 -9.99
N ASP A 157 4.44 -13.48 -9.87
CA ASP A 157 4.31 -14.82 -10.46
C ASP A 157 3.20 -15.61 -9.76
N ARG A 158 2.43 -16.43 -10.50
CA ARG A 158 1.35 -17.23 -9.91
C ARG A 158 1.85 -18.19 -8.82
N ALA A 159 3.06 -18.74 -8.96
CA ALA A 159 3.67 -19.63 -7.98
C ALA A 159 4.02 -18.91 -6.65
N TYR A 160 3.90 -17.59 -6.58
CA TYR A 160 4.00 -16.84 -5.32
C TYR A 160 2.99 -17.34 -4.27
N PHE A 161 1.77 -17.69 -4.70
CA PHE A 161 0.71 -18.09 -3.77
C PHE A 161 1.02 -19.43 -3.07
N ASP A 162 1.89 -20.25 -3.68
CA ASP A 162 2.35 -21.54 -3.16
C ASP A 162 3.43 -21.41 -2.07
N LEU A 163 4.06 -20.24 -1.95
CA LEU A 163 5.00 -19.99 -0.86
C LEU A 163 4.29 -20.20 0.48
N THR A 164 4.85 -20.98 1.40
CA THR A 164 4.15 -21.30 2.66
C THR A 164 4.61 -20.44 3.83
N GLY A 165 5.88 -20.00 3.81
CA GLY A 165 6.51 -19.22 4.86
C GLY A 165 6.32 -17.70 4.68
N GLY A 166 6.21 -17.00 5.82
CA GLY A 166 6.06 -15.55 5.82
C GLY A 166 7.35 -14.84 5.41
N LEU A 167 8.51 -15.37 5.80
CA LEU A 167 9.80 -14.83 5.35
C LEU A 167 10.01 -15.06 3.85
N ASP A 168 9.61 -16.21 3.31
CA ASP A 168 9.65 -16.53 1.88
C ASP A 168 8.82 -15.52 1.07
N ARG A 169 7.55 -15.29 1.45
CA ARG A 169 6.67 -14.29 0.80
C ARG A 169 7.24 -12.87 0.87
N TRP A 170 7.80 -12.49 2.02
CA TRP A 170 8.40 -11.16 2.18
C TRP A 170 9.64 -11.01 1.30
N LEU A 171 10.51 -12.01 1.31
CA LEU A 171 11.74 -12.01 0.54
C LEU A 171 11.44 -11.98 -0.96
N TYR A 172 10.45 -12.76 -1.44
CA TYR A 172 9.99 -12.71 -2.82
C TYR A 172 9.65 -11.29 -3.27
N ARG A 173 8.80 -10.59 -2.49
CA ARG A 173 8.34 -9.23 -2.82
C ARG A 173 9.46 -8.20 -2.74
N LEU A 174 10.44 -8.43 -1.86
CA LEU A 174 11.66 -7.62 -1.79
C LEU A 174 12.50 -7.84 -3.05
N VAL A 175 12.86 -9.09 -3.34
CA VAL A 175 13.66 -9.50 -4.49
C VAL A 175 13.01 -9.01 -5.79
N ARG A 176 11.71 -9.25 -6.00
CA ARG A 176 10.97 -8.79 -7.18
C ARG A 176 11.04 -7.28 -7.38
N LYS A 177 10.95 -6.50 -6.29
CA LYS A 177 11.06 -5.03 -6.34
C LYS A 177 12.44 -4.56 -6.82
N HIS A 178 13.51 -5.27 -6.45
CA HIS A 178 14.89 -4.87 -6.77
C HIS A 178 15.42 -5.53 -8.04
N GLY A 179 15.01 -6.76 -8.33
CA GLY A 179 15.42 -7.55 -9.49
C GLY A 179 14.83 -7.08 -10.80
N GLY A 180 13.61 -6.49 -10.80
CA GLY A 180 13.02 -5.95 -12.03
C GLY A 180 13.81 -4.79 -12.66
N ARG A 181 14.80 -4.23 -11.95
CA ARG A 181 15.64 -3.12 -12.42
C ARG A 181 17.11 -3.51 -12.62
N GLN A 182 17.52 -4.71 -12.23
CA GLN A 182 18.93 -5.10 -12.12
C GLN A 182 19.15 -6.45 -12.83
N LYS A 183 19.66 -6.41 -14.07
CA LYS A 183 19.87 -7.60 -14.92
C LYS A 183 20.84 -8.61 -14.29
N ASN A 184 21.82 -8.13 -13.53
CA ASN A 184 22.88 -8.94 -12.92
C ASN A 184 22.58 -9.30 -11.45
N GLY A 185 21.31 -9.19 -11.04
CA GLY A 185 20.93 -9.45 -9.65
C GLY A 185 21.29 -8.34 -8.67
N TRP A 186 21.15 -8.64 -7.37
CA TRP A 186 21.47 -7.70 -6.29
C TRP A 186 21.93 -8.44 -5.03
N ARG A 187 22.70 -7.73 -4.18
CA ARG A 187 23.24 -8.24 -2.92
C ARG A 187 22.65 -7.50 -1.73
N PHE A 188 22.19 -8.25 -0.74
CA PHE A 188 21.73 -7.70 0.53
C PHE A 188 22.52 -8.29 1.70
N ASP A 189 23.04 -7.41 2.54
CA ASP A 189 23.58 -7.84 3.83
C ASP A 189 22.48 -8.45 4.72
N PHE A 190 22.80 -9.56 5.39
CA PHE A 190 21.85 -10.28 6.25
C PHE A 190 21.32 -9.41 7.39
N ARG A 191 22.14 -8.53 7.98
CA ARG A 191 21.71 -7.61 9.05
C ARG A 191 20.77 -6.56 8.50
N HIS A 192 21.04 -6.05 7.30
CA HIS A 192 20.14 -5.13 6.61
C HIS A 192 18.77 -5.78 6.32
N LEU A 193 18.76 -7.03 5.83
CA LEU A 193 17.51 -7.78 5.64
C LEU A 193 16.76 -8.00 6.95
N TYR A 194 17.47 -8.35 8.02
CA TYR A 194 16.87 -8.54 9.33
C TYR A 194 16.15 -7.27 9.81
N GLN A 195 16.83 -6.12 9.78
CA GLN A 195 16.22 -4.84 10.12
C GLN A 195 15.00 -4.53 9.24
N LYS A 196 15.15 -4.69 7.92
CA LYS A 196 14.11 -4.40 6.93
C LYS A 196 12.89 -5.32 7.03
N SER A 197 13.07 -6.55 7.49
CA SER A 197 12.00 -7.54 7.65
C SER A 197 11.04 -7.20 8.78
N GLY A 198 11.49 -6.42 9.78
CA GLY A 198 10.74 -6.23 11.01
C GLY A 198 10.50 -7.53 11.79
N SER A 199 11.33 -8.56 11.57
CA SER A 199 11.22 -9.83 12.29
C SER A 199 11.41 -9.64 13.80
N LEU A 200 10.59 -10.34 14.57
CA LEU A 200 10.71 -10.39 16.04
C LEU A 200 11.62 -11.54 16.51
N SER A 201 11.98 -12.48 15.62
CA SER A 201 12.87 -13.59 15.98
C SER A 201 14.29 -13.08 16.18
N PRO A 202 15.09 -13.67 17.09
CA PRO A 202 16.50 -13.31 17.22
C PRO A 202 17.24 -13.44 15.88
N PHE A 203 18.22 -12.57 15.63
CA PHE A 203 18.97 -12.56 14.37
C PHE A 203 19.52 -13.93 13.96
N LYS A 204 19.99 -14.75 14.91
CA LYS A 204 20.48 -16.12 14.63
C LYS A 204 19.39 -16.99 13.99
N ARG A 205 18.15 -16.91 14.48
CA ARG A 205 17.00 -17.64 13.95
C ARG A 205 16.62 -17.11 12.57
N PHE A 206 16.57 -15.80 12.40
CA PHE A 206 16.33 -15.18 11.09
C PHE A 206 17.37 -15.62 10.05
N ALA A 207 18.66 -15.58 10.40
CA ALA A 207 19.74 -16.01 9.50
C ALA A 207 19.66 -17.51 9.17
N PHE A 208 19.23 -18.34 10.13
CA PHE A 208 18.97 -19.76 9.89
C PHE A 208 17.83 -19.97 8.89
N GLU A 209 16.69 -19.29 9.09
CA GLU A 209 15.55 -19.37 8.17
C GLU A 209 15.90 -18.84 6.79
N LEU A 210 16.67 -17.75 6.70
CA LEU A 210 17.13 -17.20 5.42
C LEU A 210 18.04 -18.19 4.68
N ARG A 211 18.98 -18.85 5.37
CA ARG A 211 19.80 -19.91 4.75
C ARG A 211 18.97 -21.10 4.30
N ASP A 212 17.94 -21.47 5.04
CA ASP A 212 17.04 -22.54 4.62
C ASP A 212 16.25 -22.16 3.36
N ILE A 213 15.79 -20.91 3.24
CA ILE A 213 15.16 -20.40 2.01
C ILE A 213 16.16 -20.47 0.85
N ILE A 214 17.40 -20.02 1.03
CA ILE A 214 18.45 -20.12 0.01
C ILE A 214 18.69 -21.58 -0.38
N ARG A 215 18.73 -22.51 0.58
CA ARG A 215 18.93 -23.94 0.30
C ARG A 215 17.76 -24.55 -0.49
N ARG A 216 16.52 -24.21 -0.15
CA ARG A 216 15.30 -24.75 -0.78
C ARG A 216 14.96 -24.13 -2.13
N GLN A 217 15.49 -22.93 -2.42
CA GLN A 217 15.21 -22.16 -3.66
C GLN A 217 13.71 -22.00 -3.99
N PRO A 218 12.84 -21.59 -3.03
CA PRO A 218 11.40 -21.58 -3.28
C PRO A 218 10.92 -20.37 -4.09
N LEU A 219 11.79 -19.38 -4.38
CA LEU A 219 11.37 -18.10 -4.97
C LEU A 219 11.20 -18.22 -6.49
N PRO A 220 9.97 -18.12 -7.03
CA PRO A 220 9.76 -18.30 -8.46
C PRO A 220 10.47 -17.22 -9.28
N GLY A 221 11.15 -17.64 -10.34
CA GLY A 221 11.89 -16.73 -11.24
C GLY A 221 13.21 -16.18 -10.69
N TYR A 222 13.67 -16.62 -9.52
CA TYR A 222 14.92 -16.17 -8.92
C TYR A 222 15.74 -17.33 -8.36
N THR A 223 17.06 -17.25 -8.52
CA THR A 223 18.00 -18.12 -7.83
C THR A 223 18.72 -17.32 -6.77
N LEU A 224 18.81 -17.86 -5.56
CA LEU A 224 19.42 -17.24 -4.39
C LEU A 224 20.78 -17.85 -4.09
N PHE A 225 21.72 -17.04 -3.61
CA PHE A 225 23.04 -17.51 -3.20
C PHE A 225 23.48 -16.82 -1.91
N THR A 226 24.35 -17.49 -1.17
CA THR A 226 25.05 -16.86 -0.04
C THR A 226 26.45 -16.51 -0.48
N GLU A 227 26.86 -15.27 -0.24
CA GLU A 227 28.24 -14.82 -0.41
C GLU A 227 28.79 -14.40 0.94
N VAL A 228 30.09 -14.60 1.14
CA VAL A 228 30.81 -14.08 2.31
C VAL A 228 31.85 -13.11 1.79
N GLU A 229 31.71 -11.83 2.13
CA GLU A 229 32.73 -10.84 1.81
C GLU A 229 34.00 -11.07 2.62
N THR A 230 35.13 -10.56 2.14
CA THR A 230 36.44 -10.62 2.81
C THR A 230 36.42 -10.10 4.25
N GLY A 231 35.46 -9.22 4.59
CA GLY A 231 35.22 -8.73 5.94
C GLY A 231 34.32 -9.61 6.83
N GLY A 232 34.01 -10.84 6.41
CA GLY A 232 33.16 -11.79 7.14
C GLY A 232 31.66 -11.47 7.12
N ARG A 233 31.23 -10.47 6.35
CA ARG A 233 29.82 -10.13 6.17
C ARG A 233 29.15 -11.15 5.28
N MET A 234 27.99 -11.61 5.72
CA MET A 234 27.17 -12.57 4.97
C MET A 234 26.15 -11.82 4.14
N LEU A 235 26.20 -12.03 2.83
CA LEU A 235 25.29 -11.43 1.86
C LEU A 235 24.36 -12.49 1.28
N LEU A 236 23.12 -12.09 1.06
CA LEU A 236 22.19 -12.76 0.16
C LEU A 236 22.38 -12.13 -1.22
N ALA A 237 22.87 -12.90 -2.18
CA ALA A 237 22.79 -12.56 -3.59
C ALA A 237 21.56 -13.22 -4.21
N PHE A 238 20.97 -12.58 -5.21
CA PHE A 238 19.98 -13.22 -6.06
C PHE A 238 20.15 -12.79 -7.51
N GLU A 239 19.79 -13.67 -8.43
CA GLU A 239 19.77 -13.40 -9.86
C GLU A 239 18.45 -13.90 -10.47
N PRO A 240 17.94 -13.25 -11.54
CA PRO A 240 16.84 -13.80 -12.31
C PRO A 240 17.21 -15.19 -12.82
N SER A 241 16.36 -16.19 -12.58
CA SER A 241 16.61 -17.54 -13.09
C SER A 241 16.42 -17.56 -14.61
N PRO A 242 17.34 -18.15 -15.40
CA PRO A 242 17.19 -18.29 -16.84
C PRO A 242 16.03 -19.25 -17.18
N SER A 243 14.85 -18.66 -17.34
CA SER A 243 13.59 -19.16 -17.91
C SER A 243 12.92 -20.38 -17.28
N CYS A 244 11.77 -20.13 -16.67
CA CYS A 244 10.52 -20.70 -17.19
C CYS A 244 9.55 -19.53 -17.44
N GLY A 245 9.34 -19.18 -18.72
CA GLY A 245 8.53 -18.04 -19.16
C GLY A 245 9.35 -16.83 -19.61
N LYS A 246 8.94 -16.22 -20.73
CA LYS A 246 9.58 -15.04 -21.35
C LYS A 246 9.83 -13.95 -20.30
N PRO A 247 10.93 -13.17 -20.38
CA PRO A 247 11.06 -11.95 -19.60
C PRO A 247 9.87 -11.05 -19.95
N VAL A 248 8.92 -10.90 -19.02
CA VAL A 248 7.95 -9.81 -19.11
C VAL A 248 8.73 -8.53 -18.85
N ASP A 249 8.85 -7.70 -19.89
CA ASP A 249 9.43 -6.39 -19.76
C ASP A 249 8.77 -5.67 -18.57
N GLY A 250 9.58 -5.00 -17.74
CA GLY A 250 9.09 -4.09 -16.71
C GLY A 250 8.38 -2.84 -17.28
N LEU A 251 8.15 -2.83 -18.59
CA LEU A 251 7.28 -1.94 -19.33
C LEU A 251 6.12 -2.80 -19.86
N VAL A 252 4.90 -2.52 -19.40
CA VAL A 252 3.70 -3.03 -20.06
C VAL A 252 3.62 -2.32 -21.42
N LEU A 253 4.21 -2.93 -22.45
CA LEU A 253 3.87 -2.61 -23.83
C LEU A 253 2.56 -3.30 -24.15
N SER A 254 1.49 -2.50 -24.14
CA SER A 254 0.20 -2.80 -24.76
C SER A 254 0.43 -3.46 -26.14
N GLY A 255 -0.04 -4.69 -26.31
CA GLY A 255 0.23 -5.50 -27.51
C GLY A 255 -0.34 -6.92 -27.48
N THR A 256 -1.66 -7.02 -27.52
CA THR A 256 -2.59 -8.15 -27.72
C THR A 256 -2.04 -9.50 -28.28
N ARG A 257 -2.53 -10.63 -27.73
CA ARG A 257 -3.46 -11.56 -28.44
C ARG A 257 -4.24 -12.50 -27.50
N THR A 258 -5.52 -12.58 -27.84
CA THR A 258 -6.64 -13.40 -27.37
C THR A 258 -6.34 -14.90 -27.34
N ILE A 259 -6.66 -15.56 -26.21
CA ILE A 259 -7.43 -16.81 -26.06
C ILE A 259 -7.33 -17.20 -24.57
N VAL A 260 -8.41 -16.98 -23.84
CA VAL A 260 -8.72 -17.73 -22.62
C VAL A 260 -10.11 -18.33 -22.86
N PRO A 261 -10.34 -19.64 -22.63
CA PRO A 261 -11.65 -20.24 -22.81
C PRO A 261 -12.65 -19.55 -21.87
N SER A 262 -13.60 -18.82 -22.44
CA SER A 262 -14.66 -18.15 -21.68
C SER A 262 -15.64 -19.20 -21.15
N GLY A 263 -15.47 -19.58 -19.89
CA GLY A 263 -16.38 -20.47 -19.16
C GLY A 263 -17.19 -19.78 -18.06
N THR A 264 -17.09 -18.45 -17.91
CA THR A 264 -17.76 -17.72 -16.84
C THR A 264 -18.64 -16.64 -17.45
N GLY A 265 -19.96 -16.74 -17.25
CA GLY A 265 -20.91 -15.72 -17.64
C GLY A 265 -20.57 -14.42 -16.93
N GLY A 266 -20.49 -13.31 -17.68
CA GLY A 266 -20.07 -12.02 -17.15
C GLY A 266 -20.97 -11.56 -16.00
N SER A 267 -20.39 -11.41 -14.81
CA SER A 267 -21.00 -10.69 -13.70
C SER A 267 -20.79 -9.18 -13.91
N CYS A 268 -21.55 -8.63 -14.86
CA CYS A 268 -21.78 -7.19 -14.90
C CYS A 268 -23.27 -6.99 -14.74
N TYR A 269 -23.67 -6.50 -13.57
CA TYR A 269 -25.02 -5.99 -13.37
C TYR A 269 -25.25 -4.91 -14.43
N ARG A 270 -26.06 -5.24 -15.45
CA ARG A 270 -26.45 -4.34 -16.53
C ARG A 270 -27.66 -3.58 -16.03
N GLU A 271 -27.58 -2.26 -15.91
CA GLU A 271 -28.77 -1.44 -15.70
C GLU A 271 -29.84 -1.78 -16.77
N PRO A 272 -31.11 -2.03 -16.39
CA PRO A 272 -32.16 -2.27 -17.36
C PRO A 272 -32.32 -1.05 -18.27
N LYS A 273 -32.29 -1.26 -19.59
CA LYS A 273 -32.68 -0.23 -20.56
C LYS A 273 -34.13 0.19 -20.26
N ARG A 274 -34.35 1.44 -19.88
CA ARG A 274 -35.69 2.02 -19.84
C ARG A 274 -36.25 2.05 -21.26
N LEU A 275 -37.26 1.22 -21.50
CA LEU A 275 -38.15 1.36 -22.65
C LEU A 275 -39.02 2.60 -22.39
N LEU A 276 -38.85 3.62 -23.23
CA LEU A 276 -39.76 4.75 -23.30
C LEU A 276 -41.12 4.23 -23.78
N SER A 277 -42.13 4.27 -22.90
CA SER A 277 -43.53 4.24 -23.32
C SER A 277 -44.12 5.62 -23.05
N SER A 278 -44.75 6.18 -24.06
CA SER A 278 -45.43 7.47 -24.02
C SER A 278 -46.72 7.35 -23.20
N SER A 279 -46.91 8.23 -22.22
CA SER A 279 -48.25 8.55 -21.75
C SER A 279 -48.30 9.99 -21.25
N ASN A 280 -49.24 10.73 -21.84
CA ASN A 280 -49.57 12.12 -21.58
C ASN A 280 -50.24 12.25 -20.22
N LYS A 281 -49.56 12.88 -19.25
CA LYS A 281 -50.22 13.68 -18.21
C LYS A 281 -49.43 14.96 -17.96
N SER A 282 -50.10 16.06 -18.22
CA SER A 282 -49.73 17.43 -17.90
C SER A 282 -49.60 17.62 -16.40
N GLU A 283 -48.41 18.03 -15.97
CA GLU A 283 -48.13 19.10 -14.98
C GLU A 283 -46.70 18.91 -14.45
N ASN A 284 -45.76 19.71 -14.95
CA ASN A 284 -44.43 19.82 -14.35
C ASN A 284 -44.57 20.59 -13.04
N ARG A 285 -44.59 19.88 -11.90
CA ARG A 285 -44.38 20.51 -10.59
C ARG A 285 -42.90 20.88 -10.44
N ALA A 286 -42.68 22.19 -10.28
CA ALA A 286 -41.52 22.97 -9.84
C ALA A 286 -40.11 22.33 -9.84
N LEU A 287 -39.20 23.05 -10.50
CA LEU A 287 -37.74 22.93 -10.42
C LEU A 287 -37.27 23.06 -8.96
N ASN A 288 -36.32 22.20 -8.54
CA ASN A 288 -35.56 22.34 -7.30
C ASN A 288 -34.74 23.64 -7.31
N LEU A 289 -35.38 24.75 -6.97
CA LEU A 289 -34.81 26.09 -6.87
C LEU A 289 -34.30 26.42 -5.45
N GLU A 290 -34.06 25.42 -4.61
CA GLU A 290 -33.44 25.59 -3.28
C GLU A 290 -32.21 24.69 -3.09
N SER A 291 -31.30 24.71 -4.07
CA SER A 291 -29.95 24.13 -3.90
C SER A 291 -28.92 24.96 -4.66
N ASN A 292 -28.66 26.17 -4.18
CA ASN A 292 -27.37 26.88 -4.20
C ASN A 292 -27.60 28.38 -4.01
N THR A 293 -27.84 28.77 -2.76
CA THR A 293 -27.67 30.17 -2.35
C THR A 293 -26.74 30.16 -1.14
N GLU A 294 -25.47 29.81 -1.38
CA GLU A 294 -24.32 30.46 -0.76
C GLU A 294 -22.99 29.87 -1.27
N SER A 295 -22.18 30.77 -1.83
CA SER A 295 -20.72 30.69 -1.94
C SER A 295 -20.08 29.91 -3.09
N ASN A 296 -20.36 30.35 -4.33
CA ASN A 296 -19.25 30.56 -5.27
C ASN A 296 -18.60 31.91 -4.94
N PHE A 297 -17.44 31.90 -4.29
CA PHE A 297 -16.50 33.03 -4.38
C PHE A 297 -15.31 32.60 -5.25
N GLU A 298 -15.43 32.94 -6.54
CA GLU A 298 -14.37 33.01 -7.57
C GLU A 298 -13.21 33.97 -7.20
N GLU A 299 -13.07 34.36 -5.93
CA GLU A 299 -12.05 35.28 -5.44
C GLU A 299 -10.78 34.56 -4.96
N ARG A 300 -10.88 33.28 -4.58
CA ARG A 300 -9.72 32.51 -4.09
C ARG A 300 -8.73 32.05 -5.16
N ARG A 301 -9.13 31.97 -6.43
CA ARG A 301 -8.21 31.53 -7.50
C ARG A 301 -7.25 32.66 -7.89
N ARG A 302 -7.74 33.90 -7.96
CA ARG A 302 -6.92 35.08 -8.25
C ARG A 302 -5.99 35.45 -7.10
N ASP A 303 -6.42 35.24 -5.85
CA ASP A 303 -5.58 35.49 -4.68
C ASP A 303 -4.44 34.49 -4.53
N VAL A 304 -4.69 33.21 -4.83
CA VAL A 304 -3.65 32.16 -4.85
C VAL A 304 -2.64 32.41 -5.97
N GLU A 305 -3.08 32.81 -7.16
CA GLU A 305 -2.18 33.18 -8.26
C GLU A 305 -1.34 34.44 -7.93
N LYS A 306 -1.93 35.46 -7.28
CA LYS A 306 -1.19 36.63 -6.77
C LYS A 306 -0.18 36.27 -5.68
N LEU A 307 -0.51 35.32 -4.79
CA LEU A 307 0.39 34.84 -3.74
C LEU A 307 1.59 34.07 -4.30
N ILE A 308 1.34 33.21 -5.31
CA ILE A 308 2.37 32.45 -6.02
C ILE A 308 3.29 33.41 -6.80
N ALA A 309 2.74 34.43 -7.46
CA ALA A 309 3.53 35.45 -8.16
C ALA A 309 4.39 36.30 -7.19
N LYS A 310 3.85 36.67 -6.02
CA LYS A 310 4.55 37.46 -5.00
C LYS A 310 5.68 36.67 -4.33
N ALA A 311 5.48 35.37 -4.07
CA ALA A 311 6.52 34.47 -3.58
C ALA A 311 7.63 34.23 -4.61
N GLY A 312 7.27 34.10 -5.90
CA GLY A 312 8.23 33.97 -7.00
C GLY A 312 9.09 35.24 -7.21
N ALA A 313 8.54 36.42 -6.98
CA ALA A 313 9.27 37.68 -7.08
C ALA A 313 10.26 37.89 -5.90
N ALA A 314 9.86 37.54 -4.67
CA ALA A 314 10.72 37.65 -3.48
C ALA A 314 11.95 36.71 -3.55
N LEU A 315 11.78 35.52 -4.13
CA LEU A 315 12.87 34.57 -4.37
C LEU A 315 13.84 35.06 -5.46
N LYS A 316 13.38 35.85 -6.44
CA LYS A 316 14.23 36.44 -7.49
C LYS A 316 14.97 37.70 -7.02
N SER A 317 14.41 38.49 -6.09
CA SER A 317 15.08 39.67 -5.53
C SER A 317 16.16 39.34 -4.48
N GLY A 318 16.03 38.21 -3.77
CA GLY A 318 17.02 37.74 -2.79
C GLY A 318 18.33 37.24 -3.41
N VAL A 319 18.30 36.81 -4.67
CA VAL A 319 19.47 36.24 -5.38
C VAL A 319 20.35 37.32 -6.02
N ARG A 320 19.95 38.60 -6.03
CA ARG A 320 20.72 39.71 -6.65
C ARG A 320 21.39 40.70 -5.68
N LYS A 321 21.32 40.49 -4.36
CA LYS A 321 22.09 41.27 -3.38
C LYS A 321 23.02 40.37 -2.55
N GLY A 322 24.01 39.80 -3.22
CA GLY A 322 25.22 39.30 -2.59
C GLY A 322 26.43 39.99 -3.21
N LYS A 323 26.92 41.07 -2.58
CA LYS A 323 28.30 41.54 -2.79
C LYS A 323 28.92 41.82 -1.42
N LEU A 324 30.05 41.17 -1.20
CA LEU A 324 30.83 41.09 0.04
C LEU A 324 31.34 42.45 0.52
N THR A 325 31.49 42.59 1.85
CA THR A 325 32.63 43.29 2.48
C THR A 325 32.92 42.71 3.88
N HIS A 326 34.19 42.39 4.12
CA HIS A 326 34.82 42.04 5.41
C HIS A 326 34.88 43.24 6.37
N ALA A 327 34.81 43.00 7.70
CA ALA A 327 35.84 43.38 8.70
C ALA A 327 35.33 43.38 10.18
N ASN A 328 36.10 42.65 11.02
CA ASN A 328 36.55 42.87 12.42
C ASN A 328 35.67 43.30 13.63
N SER A 329 35.85 42.48 14.70
CA SER A 329 36.11 42.74 16.13
C SER A 329 35.14 43.54 17.02
N GLY A 330 34.75 42.96 18.18
CA GLY A 330 34.25 43.71 19.34
C GLY A 330 33.39 42.96 20.37
N THR A 331 34.02 42.20 21.26
CA THR A 331 33.83 42.06 22.73
C THR A 331 32.50 42.46 23.46
N ILE A 332 32.00 41.50 24.29
CA ILE A 332 31.20 41.54 25.55
C ILE A 332 29.71 41.98 25.53
N ALA A 333 28.81 41.06 25.90
CA ALA A 333 27.94 41.17 27.11
C ALA A 333 27.07 39.91 27.33
N ARG A 334 26.85 39.60 28.60
CA ARG A 334 26.23 38.41 29.21
C ARG A 334 24.79 38.74 29.60
N ALA A 335 23.79 37.91 29.28
CA ALA A 335 22.47 37.93 29.93
C ALA A 335 21.56 36.72 29.59
N THR A 336 21.35 35.88 30.61
CA THR A 336 20.08 35.26 31.07
C THR A 336 19.19 34.41 30.15
N THR A 337 19.15 33.12 30.51
CA THR A 337 18.06 32.14 30.33
C THR A 337 16.76 32.60 31.01
N PRO A 338 15.57 32.32 30.46
CA PRO A 338 14.34 32.27 31.24
C PRO A 338 13.80 30.84 31.38
N GLU A 339 13.54 30.44 32.63
CA GLU A 339 12.78 29.25 33.03
C GLU A 339 11.26 29.46 32.95
N LEU A 340 10.55 28.33 32.84
CA LEU A 340 9.10 28.12 32.85
C LEU A 340 8.41 28.57 34.16
N PRO A 341 7.09 28.85 34.16
CA PRO A 341 6.28 28.74 35.36
C PRO A 341 5.40 27.49 35.35
N LEU A 342 5.73 26.54 36.23
CA LEU A 342 4.83 25.51 36.74
C LEU A 342 3.95 26.11 37.85
N GLY A 343 2.63 25.97 37.74
CA GLY A 343 1.68 26.34 38.79
C GLY A 343 1.32 25.16 39.70
N LYS A 344 1.55 25.33 41.00
CA LYS A 344 0.81 24.74 42.14
C LYS A 344 0.68 25.87 43.17
N LEU A 345 -0.31 26.01 44.05
CA LEU A 345 -1.23 25.10 44.74
C LEU A 345 -2.30 25.99 45.40
N GLY A 346 -3.50 25.48 45.68
CA GLY A 346 -4.50 26.17 46.48
C GLY A 346 -5.41 25.19 47.23
N GLU A 347 -5.07 24.92 48.48
CA GLU A 347 -5.94 24.28 49.49
C GLU A 347 -6.87 25.30 50.16
N ARG A 348 -8.03 24.80 50.63
CA ARG A 348 -8.94 25.22 51.74
C ARG A 348 -10.37 24.88 51.29
N ARG A 349 -11.21 24.11 51.99
CA ARG A 349 -11.36 23.81 53.42
C ARG A 349 -11.81 22.37 53.62
#